data_AF-A0A4Z2D4D4-F1
#
_entry.id   AF-A0A4Z2D4D4-F1
#
_cell.length_a   1.000
_cell.length_b   1.000
_cell.length_c   1.000
_cell.angle_alpha   90.00
_cell.angle_beta   90.00
_cell.angle_gamma   90.00
#
_symmetry.space_group_name_H-M   'P 1'
#
loop_
_entity.id
_entity.type
_entity.pdbx_description
1 polymer ?
#
loop_
_entity_poly.entity_id
_entity_poly.type
_entity_poly.pdbx_seq_one_letter_code
_entity_poly.pdbx_strand_id
1 'polypeptide(L)'
;MFEAESVRKVCSLIDEYVACRDIESLEKELTYLCFLLKDNDLPYVVEWLCNWLKKLCLLGDNVMLLTFEKGLCEISSSCDCDECLLLLQNYLSTSEDVECFIRILKPVSLCAAKVGLKYFGRIRAIFLSCEKLVNQVSGNDLFSALSASSGFFCNLITPNSVTLLNSADKSFLQHHTLHMVSMLIYINSNNSEKLILPFIRNLSVVSEGLYTLCISSCKLLFTSPDLVLYGRTVASCVVPGWLQLLHYFLIGQTDELYKFWPLIFTHEHGIDLVCPFVCFLLDTSRRELLLSIPKTNCTDSVQQSLCDDRYIVLRRFAIAFIRNLFEKYHCSLQLTWWNPQRFTLLKVLEAVAVEPVSAETLPNYITEAISCIEQLLSSSTYLARFHIYARFLEPTKDKVHPGWRGHMITLFKNHLHEVILMHTDDSNMQFGANNSENSVDTCYSDEVGCIFRSIFQYPLPFSSHEDIIDESSWLLSALNLAMYVFIRLKSCPSPPVFHIVKFLTNTSGGKMSYFSEFICSVKLCLTNRITQCQAHISTLHATLCNSDNAIETNRLTSELNVQENIMLRLRLVEMTLRQAETVRLKSKPTDYV
;
A
#
# COMPACT_ATOMS: atom_id res chain seq x y z
N MET A 1 -50.40 -12.27 -49.32
CA MET A 1 -49.63 -11.10 -49.77
C MET A 1 -49.51 -10.21 -48.55
N PHE A 2 -48.47 -10.37 -47.75
CA PHE A 2 -48.24 -9.52 -46.58
C PHE A 2 -47.63 -8.22 -47.10
N GLU A 3 -48.29 -7.08 -46.86
CA GLU A 3 -47.63 -5.78 -47.02
C GLU A 3 -46.38 -5.80 -46.14
N ALA A 4 -45.22 -5.43 -46.71
CA ALA A 4 -44.00 -5.35 -45.94
C ALA A 4 -44.18 -4.29 -44.83
N GLU A 5 -44.41 -4.75 -43.60
CA GLU A 5 -44.45 -3.87 -42.45
C GLU A 5 -43.11 -3.17 -42.31
N SER A 6 -43.16 -1.84 -42.21
CA SER A 6 -41.97 -1.04 -41.96
C SER A 6 -41.43 -1.36 -40.57
N VAL A 7 -40.11 -1.49 -40.44
CA VAL A 7 -39.38 -1.65 -39.17
C VAL A 7 -39.90 -0.72 -38.07
N ARG A 8 -40.23 0.53 -38.41
CA ARG A 8 -40.77 1.52 -37.46
C ARG A 8 -42.16 1.16 -36.91
N LYS A 9 -43.00 0.49 -37.71
CA LYS A 9 -44.32 0.02 -37.24
C LYS A 9 -44.16 -1.10 -36.22
N VAL A 10 -43.23 -2.02 -36.46
CA VAL A 10 -42.93 -3.12 -35.52
C VAL A 10 -42.34 -2.56 -34.22
N CYS A 11 -41.42 -1.59 -34.28
CA CYS A 11 -40.94 -0.90 -33.08
C CYS A 11 -42.07 -0.20 -32.29
N SER A 12 -43.02 0.45 -32.97
CA SER A 12 -44.17 1.08 -32.31
C SER A 12 -45.11 0.05 -31.64
N LEU A 13 -45.33 -1.11 -32.28
CA LEU A 13 -46.10 -2.20 -31.68
C LEU A 13 -45.39 -2.75 -30.45
N ILE A 14 -44.06 -2.91 -30.50
CA ILE A 14 -43.27 -3.29 -29.33
C ILE A 14 -43.41 -2.24 -28.21
N ASP A 15 -43.37 -0.94 -28.51
CA ASP A 15 -43.57 0.12 -27.51
C ASP A 15 -44.94 -0.04 -26.79
N GLU A 16 -45.99 -0.42 -27.51
CA GLU A 16 -47.32 -0.70 -26.96
C GLU A 16 -47.31 -1.96 -26.06
N TYR A 17 -46.68 -3.05 -26.50
CA TYR A 17 -46.55 -4.27 -25.70
C TYR A 17 -45.74 -4.07 -24.43
N VAL A 18 -44.70 -3.23 -24.47
CA VAL A 18 -43.94 -2.81 -23.29
C VAL A 18 -44.84 -2.03 -22.32
N ALA A 19 -45.66 -1.09 -22.82
CA ALA A 19 -46.59 -0.33 -21.98
C ALA A 19 -47.64 -1.23 -21.30
N CYS A 20 -48.07 -2.30 -21.97
CA CYS A 20 -49.01 -3.29 -21.46
C CYS A 20 -48.36 -4.44 -20.66
N ARG A 21 -47.01 -4.50 -20.61
CA ARG A 21 -46.22 -5.60 -20.01
C ARG A 21 -46.55 -7.00 -20.59
N ASP A 22 -46.88 -7.06 -21.88
CA ASP A 22 -47.16 -8.33 -22.58
C ASP A 22 -45.86 -8.93 -23.13
N ILE A 23 -45.23 -9.79 -22.32
CA ILE A 23 -43.91 -10.38 -22.61
C ILE A 23 -43.96 -11.37 -23.79
N GLU A 24 -45.04 -12.14 -23.92
CA GLU A 24 -45.14 -13.16 -24.97
C GLU A 24 -45.26 -12.51 -26.36
N SER A 25 -46.10 -11.49 -26.47
CA SER A 25 -46.21 -10.67 -27.69
C SER A 25 -44.91 -9.91 -27.98
N LEU A 26 -44.27 -9.37 -26.93
CA LEU A 26 -42.97 -8.69 -27.04
C LEU A 26 -41.87 -9.59 -27.64
N GLU A 27 -41.72 -10.81 -27.11
CA GLU A 27 -40.70 -11.76 -27.61
C GLU A 27 -40.92 -12.12 -29.07
N LYS A 28 -42.18 -12.33 -29.45
CA LYS A 28 -42.56 -12.65 -30.83
C LYS A 28 -42.24 -11.50 -31.78
N GLU A 29 -42.60 -10.28 -31.42
CA GLU A 29 -42.35 -9.11 -32.26
C GLU A 29 -40.86 -8.72 -32.33
N LEU A 30 -40.08 -8.92 -31.25
CA LEU A 30 -38.62 -8.76 -31.30
C LEU A 30 -37.96 -9.78 -32.23
N THR A 31 -38.43 -11.03 -32.22
CA THR A 31 -37.96 -12.07 -33.14
C THR A 31 -38.31 -11.70 -34.59
N TYR A 32 -39.53 -11.22 -34.82
CA TYR A 32 -39.98 -10.78 -36.13
C TYR A 32 -39.21 -9.55 -36.63
N LEU A 33 -38.90 -8.60 -35.74
CA LEU A 33 -38.05 -7.44 -36.01
C LEU A 33 -36.67 -7.88 -36.52
N CYS A 34 -36.05 -8.89 -35.90
CA CYS A 34 -34.76 -9.44 -36.34
C CYS A 34 -34.83 -10.05 -37.74
N PHE A 35 -35.94 -10.69 -38.11
CA PHE A 35 -36.15 -11.27 -39.44
C PHE A 35 -36.35 -10.22 -40.54
N LEU A 36 -37.02 -9.11 -40.21
CA LEU A 36 -37.31 -8.03 -41.15
C LEU A 36 -36.13 -7.08 -41.39
N LEU A 37 -35.15 -7.07 -40.48
CA LEU A 37 -34.09 -6.09 -40.43
C LEU A 37 -33.20 -6.14 -41.67
N LYS A 38 -32.99 -5.00 -42.31
CA LYS A 38 -31.98 -4.78 -43.35
C LYS A 38 -30.87 -3.90 -42.80
N ASP A 39 -29.67 -3.98 -43.38
CA ASP A 39 -28.50 -3.23 -42.90
C ASP A 39 -28.78 -1.71 -42.77
N ASN A 40 -29.53 -1.12 -43.71
CA ASN A 40 -29.91 0.30 -43.67
C ASN A 40 -30.79 0.71 -42.47
N ASP A 41 -31.49 -0.25 -41.84
CA ASP A 41 -32.36 -0.02 -40.68
C ASP A 41 -31.61 -0.24 -39.35
N LEU A 42 -30.40 -0.81 -39.39
CA LEU A 42 -29.60 -1.20 -38.23
C LEU A 42 -29.27 -0.02 -37.29
N PRO A 43 -28.84 1.18 -37.77
CA PRO A 43 -28.60 2.32 -36.88
C PRO A 43 -29.81 2.70 -36.03
N TYR A 44 -30.99 2.74 -36.66
CA TYR A 44 -32.24 3.10 -35.99
C TYR A 44 -32.65 2.06 -34.94
N VAL A 45 -32.60 0.77 -35.29
CA VAL A 45 -33.06 -0.29 -34.38
C VAL A 45 -32.10 -0.46 -33.20
N VAL A 46 -30.78 -0.39 -33.42
CA VAL A 46 -29.78 -0.46 -32.34
C VAL A 46 -29.96 0.71 -31.38
N GLU A 47 -30.13 1.93 -31.90
CA GLU A 47 -30.41 3.11 -31.07
C GLU A 47 -31.69 2.94 -30.25
N TRP A 48 -32.77 2.48 -30.88
CA TRP A 48 -34.06 2.27 -30.22
C TRP A 48 -33.98 1.20 -29.11
N LEU A 49 -33.32 0.06 -29.36
CA LEU A 49 -33.12 -0.99 -28.35
C LEU A 49 -32.25 -0.51 -27.19
N CYS A 50 -31.14 0.18 -27.46
CA CYS A 50 -30.26 0.72 -26.42
C CYS A 50 -30.99 1.76 -25.55
N ASN A 51 -31.84 2.60 -26.14
CA ASN A 51 -32.65 3.56 -25.41
C ASN A 51 -33.68 2.86 -24.50
N TRP A 52 -34.29 1.76 -24.96
CA TRP A 52 -35.17 0.96 -24.13
C TRP A 52 -34.45 0.26 -22.98
N LEU A 53 -33.28 -0.35 -23.24
CA LEU A 53 -32.46 -0.94 -22.19
C LEU A 53 -32.14 0.08 -21.09
N LYS A 54 -31.74 1.30 -21.46
CA LYS A 54 -31.48 2.38 -20.51
C LYS A 54 -32.71 2.72 -19.67
N LYS A 55 -33.90 2.85 -20.29
CA LYS A 55 -35.15 3.12 -19.57
C LYS A 55 -35.53 1.99 -18.63
N LEU A 56 -35.40 0.74 -19.08
CA LEU A 56 -35.79 -0.43 -18.30
C LEU A 56 -34.84 -0.67 -17.11
N CYS A 57 -33.55 -0.34 -17.23
CA CYS A 57 -32.61 -0.39 -16.10
C CYS A 57 -33.05 0.57 -14.99
N LEU A 58 -33.48 1.79 -15.34
CA LEU A 58 -34.02 2.75 -14.38
C LEU A 58 -35.33 2.29 -13.72
N LEU A 59 -36.13 1.49 -14.42
CA LEU A 59 -37.41 0.97 -13.92
C LEU A 59 -37.28 -0.33 -13.11
N GLY A 60 -36.13 -1.02 -13.19
CA GLY A 60 -35.87 -2.27 -12.48
C GLY A 60 -36.71 -3.47 -12.96
N ASP A 61 -37.26 -3.43 -14.18
CA ASP A 61 -38.08 -4.52 -14.73
C ASP A 61 -37.20 -5.62 -15.35
N ASN A 62 -36.75 -6.56 -14.52
CA ASN A 62 -35.80 -7.60 -14.90
C ASN A 62 -36.28 -8.50 -16.04
N VAL A 63 -37.59 -8.72 -16.19
CA VAL A 63 -38.10 -9.64 -17.22
C VAL A 63 -38.03 -8.98 -18.59
N MET A 64 -38.56 -7.76 -18.71
CA MET A 64 -38.47 -7.00 -19.97
C MET A 64 -37.02 -6.68 -20.33
N LEU A 65 -36.17 -6.39 -19.33
CA LEU A 65 -34.74 -6.18 -19.55
C LEU A 65 -34.07 -7.36 -20.25
N LEU A 66 -34.31 -8.59 -19.78
CA LEU A 66 -33.73 -9.79 -20.38
C LEU A 66 -34.26 -10.04 -21.80
N THR A 67 -35.53 -9.74 -22.06
CA THR A 67 -36.13 -9.88 -23.39
C THR A 67 -35.49 -8.91 -24.40
N PHE A 68 -35.30 -7.63 -24.03
CA PHE A 68 -34.62 -6.65 -24.89
C PHE A 68 -33.13 -6.98 -25.09
N GLU A 69 -32.45 -7.46 -24.05
CA GLU A 69 -31.06 -7.91 -24.13
C GLU A 69 -30.90 -9.07 -25.12
N LYS A 70 -31.82 -10.03 -25.09
CA LYS A 70 -31.85 -11.17 -26.01
C LYS A 70 -32.04 -10.71 -27.46
N GLY A 71 -33.01 -9.81 -27.71
CA GLY A 71 -33.21 -9.25 -29.05
C GLY A 71 -31.96 -8.54 -29.59
N LEU A 72 -31.27 -7.78 -28.74
CA LEU A 72 -30.02 -7.11 -29.15
C LEU A 72 -28.89 -8.11 -29.46
N CYS A 73 -28.81 -9.22 -28.72
CA CYS A 73 -27.87 -10.31 -28.99
C CYS A 73 -28.18 -11.04 -30.31
N GLU A 74 -29.46 -11.23 -30.64
CA GLU A 74 -29.90 -11.85 -31.90
C GLU A 74 -29.53 -10.98 -33.11
N ILE A 75 -29.74 -9.66 -33.02
CA ILE A 75 -29.30 -8.69 -34.05
C ILE A 75 -27.78 -8.72 -34.23
N SER A 76 -27.03 -8.69 -33.13
CA SER A 76 -25.56 -8.78 -33.14
C SER A 76 -25.05 -10.09 -33.77
N SER A 77 -25.87 -11.15 -33.70
CA SER A 77 -25.57 -12.45 -34.26
C SER A 77 -25.97 -12.59 -35.74
N SER A 78 -26.90 -11.78 -36.24
CA SER A 78 -27.54 -12.01 -37.54
C SER A 78 -27.25 -10.94 -38.59
N CYS A 79 -26.92 -9.71 -38.18
CA CYS A 79 -26.67 -8.57 -39.07
C CYS A 79 -25.17 -8.33 -39.31
N ASP A 80 -24.83 -7.30 -40.13
CA ASP A 80 -23.43 -6.87 -40.31
C ASP A 80 -22.77 -6.54 -38.97
N CYS A 81 -21.80 -7.37 -38.59
CA CYS A 81 -21.11 -7.26 -37.32
C CYS A 81 -20.21 -6.03 -37.24
N ASP A 82 -19.68 -5.51 -38.35
CA ASP A 82 -18.80 -4.34 -38.34
C ASP A 82 -19.61 -3.07 -38.02
N GLU A 83 -20.74 -2.87 -38.69
CA GLU A 83 -21.63 -1.73 -38.43
C GLU A 83 -22.28 -1.83 -37.06
N CYS A 84 -22.76 -3.01 -36.67
CA CYS A 84 -23.35 -3.24 -35.34
C CYS A 84 -22.34 -2.97 -34.23
N LEU A 85 -21.07 -3.39 -34.39
CA LEU A 85 -20.00 -3.14 -33.43
C LEU A 85 -19.76 -1.64 -33.22
N LEU A 86 -19.67 -0.86 -34.31
CA LEU A 86 -19.43 0.59 -34.23
C LEU A 86 -20.56 1.31 -33.51
N LEU A 87 -21.81 0.97 -33.82
CA LEU A 87 -22.99 1.54 -33.16
C LEU A 87 -22.99 1.24 -31.66
N LEU A 88 -22.83 -0.03 -31.29
CA LEU A 88 -22.83 -0.45 -29.89
C LEU A 88 -21.63 0.09 -29.10
N GLN A 89 -20.46 0.24 -29.72
CA GLN A 89 -19.29 0.87 -29.10
C GLN A 89 -19.56 2.32 -28.72
N ASN A 90 -20.23 3.08 -29.58
CA ASN A 90 -20.61 4.46 -29.26
C ASN A 90 -21.49 4.51 -28.02
N TYR A 91 -22.53 3.65 -27.94
CA TYR A 91 -23.37 3.56 -26.74
C TYR A 91 -22.57 3.18 -25.50
N LEU A 92 -21.73 2.15 -25.59
CA LEU A 92 -20.88 1.70 -24.49
C LEU A 92 -19.95 2.81 -23.97
N SER A 93 -19.39 3.65 -24.87
CA SER A 93 -18.50 4.75 -24.50
C SER A 93 -19.20 5.91 -23.75
N THR A 94 -20.51 6.04 -23.95
CA THR A 94 -21.37 7.07 -23.35
C THR A 94 -22.21 6.57 -22.17
N SER A 95 -22.19 5.28 -21.86
CA SER A 95 -22.97 4.72 -20.75
C SER A 95 -22.34 5.05 -19.41
N GLU A 96 -23.07 5.79 -18.58
CA GLU A 96 -22.69 6.08 -17.18
C GLU A 96 -23.34 5.09 -16.20
N ASP A 97 -24.41 4.41 -16.63
CA ASP A 97 -25.10 3.38 -15.84
C ASP A 97 -24.41 2.02 -16.00
N VAL A 98 -24.07 1.40 -14.86
CA VAL A 98 -23.31 0.15 -14.79
C VAL A 98 -24.13 -1.02 -15.31
N GLU A 99 -25.41 -1.08 -14.97
CA GLU A 99 -26.28 -2.18 -15.40
C GLU A 99 -26.48 -2.15 -16.92
N CYS A 100 -26.76 -0.98 -17.46
CA CYS A 100 -26.89 -0.74 -18.90
C CYS A 100 -25.57 -1.08 -19.63
N PHE A 101 -24.42 -0.64 -19.10
CA PHE A 101 -23.12 -0.95 -19.67
C PHE A 101 -22.88 -2.47 -19.77
N ILE A 102 -23.14 -3.20 -18.68
CA ILE A 102 -22.94 -4.65 -18.62
C ILE A 102 -23.83 -5.37 -19.64
N ARG A 103 -25.09 -4.93 -19.78
CA ARG A 103 -26.03 -5.52 -20.73
C ARG A 103 -25.64 -5.24 -22.19
N ILE A 104 -25.10 -4.06 -22.49
CA ILE A 104 -24.57 -3.71 -23.83
C ILE A 104 -23.26 -4.45 -24.14
N LEU A 105 -22.42 -4.71 -23.12
CA LEU A 105 -21.14 -5.40 -23.31
C LEU A 105 -21.31 -6.82 -23.87
N LYS A 106 -22.42 -7.51 -23.55
CA LYS A 106 -22.73 -8.85 -24.06
C LYS A 106 -22.90 -8.90 -25.59
N PRO A 107 -23.82 -8.14 -26.23
CA PRO A 107 -23.92 -8.08 -27.67
C PRO A 107 -22.65 -7.53 -28.33
N VAL A 108 -21.97 -6.56 -27.70
CA VAL A 108 -20.64 -6.10 -28.15
C VAL A 108 -19.64 -7.26 -28.20
N SER A 109 -19.64 -8.15 -27.21
CA SER A 109 -18.78 -9.34 -27.17
C SER A 109 -19.02 -10.26 -28.36
N LEU A 110 -20.28 -10.43 -28.79
CA LEU A 110 -20.63 -11.28 -29.93
C LEU A 110 -20.10 -10.69 -31.24
N CYS A 111 -20.30 -9.39 -31.47
CA CYS A 111 -19.76 -8.70 -32.64
C CYS A 111 -18.22 -8.71 -32.62
N ALA A 112 -17.60 -8.40 -31.48
CA ALA A 112 -16.14 -8.38 -31.34
C ALA A 112 -15.51 -9.76 -31.58
N ALA A 113 -16.18 -10.86 -31.17
CA ALA A 113 -15.69 -12.21 -31.40
C ALA A 113 -15.68 -12.56 -32.90
N LYS A 114 -16.66 -12.09 -33.67
CA LYS A 114 -16.71 -12.26 -35.14
C LYS A 114 -15.66 -11.43 -35.86
N VAL A 115 -15.49 -10.17 -35.47
CA VAL A 115 -14.43 -9.30 -36.01
C VAL A 115 -13.04 -9.90 -35.71
N GLY A 116 -12.87 -10.42 -34.49
CA GLY A 116 -11.68 -11.12 -34.04
C GLY A 116 -10.49 -10.21 -33.75
N LEU A 117 -9.51 -10.75 -33.04
CA LEU A 117 -8.30 -10.01 -32.62
C LEU A 117 -7.40 -9.59 -33.81
N LYS A 118 -7.58 -10.17 -35.00
CA LYS A 118 -6.85 -9.76 -36.22
C LYS A 118 -7.04 -8.27 -36.55
N TYR A 119 -8.20 -7.71 -36.23
CA TYR A 119 -8.50 -6.29 -36.42
C TYR A 119 -8.56 -5.56 -35.07
N PHE A 120 -7.54 -5.78 -34.23
CA PHE A 120 -7.51 -5.27 -32.85
C PHE A 120 -7.84 -3.78 -32.71
N GLY A 121 -7.37 -2.95 -33.65
CA GLY A 121 -7.67 -1.52 -33.68
C GLY A 121 -9.16 -1.18 -33.65
N ARG A 122 -10.03 -2.05 -34.18
CA ARG A 122 -11.49 -1.89 -34.19
C ARG A 122 -12.16 -2.22 -32.86
N ILE A 123 -11.55 -3.07 -32.02
CA ILE A 123 -12.13 -3.51 -30.74
C ILE A 123 -11.45 -2.87 -29.53
N ARG A 124 -10.29 -2.24 -29.73
CA ARG A 124 -9.47 -1.64 -28.66
C ARG A 124 -10.24 -0.62 -27.80
N ALA A 125 -11.16 0.14 -28.41
CA ALA A 125 -11.99 1.10 -27.69
C ALA A 125 -12.87 0.45 -26.61
N ILE A 126 -13.31 -0.80 -26.80
CA ILE A 126 -14.15 -1.52 -25.83
C ILE A 126 -13.37 -1.78 -24.54
N PHE A 127 -12.12 -2.21 -24.64
CA PHE A 127 -11.23 -2.39 -23.48
C PHE A 127 -11.09 -1.08 -22.71
N LEU A 128 -10.84 0.03 -23.42
CA LEU A 128 -10.74 1.36 -22.78
C LEU A 128 -12.05 1.78 -22.10
N SER A 129 -13.22 1.44 -22.67
CA SER A 129 -14.52 1.67 -22.03
C SER A 129 -14.70 0.85 -20.75
N CYS A 130 -14.30 -0.42 -20.74
CA CYS A 130 -14.28 -1.25 -19.53
C CYS A 130 -13.39 -0.62 -18.45
N GLU A 131 -12.20 -0.14 -18.84
CA GLU A 131 -11.26 0.57 -17.96
C GLU A 131 -11.87 1.82 -17.33
N LYS A 132 -12.52 2.63 -18.16
CA LYS A 132 -13.15 3.88 -17.76
C LYS A 132 -14.23 3.62 -16.73
N LEU A 133 -15.07 2.60 -16.95
CA LEU A 133 -16.14 2.24 -16.02
C LEU A 133 -15.59 1.83 -14.66
N VAL A 134 -14.65 0.87 -14.60
CA VAL A 134 -14.12 0.37 -13.31
C VAL A 134 -13.42 1.47 -12.50
N ASN A 135 -12.85 2.47 -13.18
CA ASN A 135 -12.27 3.62 -12.50
C ASN A 135 -13.33 4.49 -11.80
N GLN A 136 -14.54 4.57 -12.31
CA GLN A 136 -15.58 5.50 -11.86
C GLN A 136 -16.51 4.91 -10.79
N VAL A 137 -16.47 3.60 -10.58
CA VAL A 137 -17.43 2.88 -9.71
C VAL A 137 -16.76 2.24 -8.50
N SER A 138 -17.55 1.87 -7.49
CA SER A 138 -17.08 1.23 -6.26
C SER A 138 -18.04 0.13 -5.78
N GLY A 139 -17.63 -0.68 -4.81
CA GLY A 139 -18.51 -1.67 -4.17
C GLY A 139 -19.06 -2.75 -5.14
N ASN A 140 -20.37 -3.00 -5.07
CA ASN A 140 -21.03 -4.04 -5.88
C ASN A 140 -21.04 -3.72 -7.37
N ASP A 141 -21.07 -2.44 -7.73
CA ASP A 141 -21.03 -1.98 -9.12
C ASP A 141 -19.66 -2.27 -9.74
N LEU A 142 -18.59 -2.06 -8.97
CA LEU A 142 -17.23 -2.42 -9.39
C LEU A 142 -17.09 -3.93 -9.61
N PHE A 143 -17.63 -4.75 -8.70
CA PHE A 143 -17.65 -6.20 -8.88
C PHE A 143 -18.39 -6.61 -10.16
N SER A 144 -19.56 -6.03 -10.39
CA SER A 144 -20.39 -6.33 -11.57
C SER A 144 -19.69 -5.94 -12.87
N ALA A 145 -19.07 -4.75 -12.91
CA ALA A 145 -18.29 -4.26 -14.04
C ALA A 145 -17.07 -5.14 -14.34
N LEU A 146 -16.32 -5.56 -13.30
CA LEU A 146 -15.17 -6.46 -13.44
C LEU A 146 -15.59 -7.86 -13.91
N SER A 147 -16.70 -8.39 -13.39
CA SER A 147 -17.24 -9.69 -13.78
C SER A 147 -17.64 -9.70 -15.26
N ALA A 148 -18.36 -8.67 -15.71
CA ALA A 148 -18.75 -8.53 -17.11
C ALA A 148 -17.54 -8.36 -18.04
N SER A 149 -16.57 -7.54 -17.64
CA SER A 149 -15.32 -7.33 -18.39
C SER A 149 -14.50 -8.62 -18.49
N SER A 150 -14.42 -9.39 -17.40
CA SER A 150 -13.76 -10.69 -17.37
C SER A 150 -14.41 -11.67 -18.36
N GLY A 151 -15.74 -11.74 -18.39
CA GLY A 151 -16.49 -12.54 -19.37
C GLY A 151 -16.19 -12.13 -20.81
N PHE A 152 -16.19 -10.83 -21.11
CA PHE A 152 -15.80 -10.29 -22.41
C PHE A 152 -14.36 -10.70 -22.80
N PHE A 153 -13.40 -10.59 -21.88
CA PHE A 153 -12.01 -10.95 -22.16
C PHE A 153 -11.85 -12.44 -22.42
N CYS A 154 -12.48 -13.30 -21.61
CA CYS A 154 -12.41 -14.75 -21.79
C CYS A 154 -12.99 -15.21 -23.13
N ASN A 155 -13.99 -14.51 -23.66
CA ASN A 155 -14.56 -14.83 -24.98
C ASN A 155 -13.62 -14.47 -26.14
N LEU A 156 -12.78 -13.43 -25.97
CA LEU A 156 -11.92 -12.92 -27.04
C LEU A 156 -10.48 -13.41 -26.98
N ILE A 157 -9.92 -13.52 -25.78
CA ILE A 157 -8.52 -13.83 -25.53
C ILE A 157 -8.37 -15.34 -25.41
N THR A 158 -8.04 -15.97 -26.54
CA THR A 158 -7.78 -17.41 -26.64
C THR A 158 -6.37 -17.63 -27.19
N PRO A 159 -5.75 -18.80 -26.95
CA PRO A 159 -4.42 -19.10 -27.48
C PRO A 159 -4.33 -18.88 -28.99
N ASN A 160 -5.37 -19.26 -29.74
CA ASN A 160 -5.40 -19.10 -31.18
C ASN A 160 -5.51 -17.63 -31.60
N SER A 161 -6.40 -16.86 -30.97
CA SER A 161 -6.64 -15.47 -31.36
C SER A 161 -5.45 -14.56 -31.08
N VAL A 162 -4.66 -14.82 -30.02
CA VAL A 162 -3.50 -14.00 -29.64
C VAL A 162 -2.31 -14.17 -30.59
N THR A 163 -2.18 -15.31 -31.29
CA THR A 163 -1.12 -15.48 -32.30
C THR A 163 -1.19 -14.47 -33.44
N LEU A 164 -2.37 -13.87 -33.65
CA LEU A 164 -2.64 -12.89 -34.70
C LEU A 164 -2.26 -11.45 -34.31
N LEU A 165 -1.90 -11.20 -33.04
CA LEU A 165 -1.55 -9.89 -32.53
C LEU A 165 -0.06 -9.58 -32.71
N ASN A 166 0.25 -8.32 -33.04
CA ASN A 166 1.61 -7.80 -32.97
C ASN A 166 2.05 -7.59 -31.50
N SER A 167 3.33 -7.28 -31.28
CA SER A 167 3.90 -7.08 -29.94
C SER A 167 3.28 -5.90 -29.19
N ALA A 168 2.93 -4.81 -29.87
CA ALA A 168 2.33 -3.63 -29.25
C ALA A 168 0.91 -3.92 -28.73
N ASP A 169 0.11 -4.66 -29.49
CA ASP A 169 -1.25 -5.03 -29.10
C ASP A 169 -1.26 -6.07 -27.98
N LYS A 170 -0.29 -7.00 -27.97
CA LYS A 170 -0.08 -7.91 -26.82
C LYS A 170 0.29 -7.12 -25.57
N SER A 171 1.20 -6.16 -25.69
CA SER A 171 1.58 -5.26 -24.59
C SER A 171 0.37 -4.49 -24.08
N PHE A 172 -0.48 -3.94 -24.95
CA PHE A 172 -1.73 -3.30 -24.55
C PHE A 172 -2.60 -4.23 -23.69
N LEU A 173 -2.85 -5.46 -24.15
CA LEU A 173 -3.69 -6.41 -23.42
C LEU A 173 -3.08 -6.83 -22.08
N GLN A 174 -1.76 -6.98 -22.00
CA GLN A 174 -1.05 -7.27 -20.75
C GLN A 174 -1.28 -6.15 -19.72
N HIS A 175 -1.00 -4.89 -20.11
CA HIS A 175 -1.16 -3.74 -19.21
C HIS A 175 -2.61 -3.53 -18.80
N HIS A 176 -3.53 -3.68 -19.75
CA HIS A 176 -4.96 -3.52 -19.49
C HIS A 176 -5.48 -4.63 -18.56
N THR A 177 -5.07 -5.88 -18.77
CA THR A 177 -5.44 -6.99 -17.86
C THR A 177 -4.86 -6.78 -16.46
N LEU A 178 -3.59 -6.32 -16.34
CA LEU A 178 -2.99 -5.97 -15.05
C LEU A 178 -3.75 -4.84 -14.34
N HIS A 179 -4.20 -3.83 -15.09
CA HIS A 179 -5.05 -2.77 -14.54
C HIS A 179 -6.37 -3.34 -14.01
N MET A 180 -7.06 -4.21 -14.76
CA MET A 180 -8.30 -4.83 -14.27
C MET A 180 -8.07 -5.69 -13.02
N VAL A 181 -6.95 -6.41 -12.94
CA VAL A 181 -6.53 -7.13 -11.74
C VAL A 181 -6.29 -6.18 -10.56
N SER A 182 -5.68 -5.03 -10.80
CA SER A 182 -5.42 -4.03 -9.77
C SER A 182 -6.70 -3.56 -9.06
N MET A 183 -7.81 -3.53 -9.79
CA MET A 183 -9.11 -3.09 -9.27
C MET A 183 -9.76 -4.11 -8.31
N LEU A 184 -9.28 -5.36 -8.30
CA LEU A 184 -9.81 -6.41 -7.41
C LEU A 184 -9.54 -6.13 -5.93
N ILE A 185 -8.54 -5.29 -5.60
CA ILE A 185 -8.22 -4.89 -4.23
C ILE A 185 -9.38 -4.11 -3.59
N TYR A 186 -10.23 -3.47 -4.40
CA TYR A 186 -11.30 -2.57 -3.94
C TYR A 186 -12.68 -3.25 -3.82
N ILE A 187 -12.75 -4.57 -3.95
CA ILE A 187 -13.98 -5.35 -3.77
C ILE A 187 -13.84 -6.38 -2.65
N ASN A 188 -14.97 -6.91 -2.16
CA ASN A 188 -14.97 -7.92 -1.10
C ASN A 188 -14.12 -9.15 -1.45
N SER A 189 -13.39 -9.70 -0.48
CA SER A 189 -12.42 -10.80 -0.67
C SER A 189 -13.00 -12.02 -1.40
N ASN A 190 -14.17 -12.52 -0.97
CA ASN A 190 -14.85 -13.67 -1.58
C ASN A 190 -15.17 -13.46 -3.08
N ASN A 191 -15.42 -12.22 -3.48
CA ASN A 191 -15.70 -11.86 -4.87
C ASN A 191 -14.40 -11.70 -5.67
N SER A 192 -13.36 -11.15 -5.04
CA SER A 192 -12.03 -11.01 -5.65
C SER A 192 -11.41 -12.37 -6.03
N GLU A 193 -11.54 -13.37 -5.18
CA GLU A 193 -11.02 -14.72 -5.40
C GLU A 193 -11.67 -15.42 -6.59
N LYS A 194 -12.96 -15.15 -6.85
CA LYS A 194 -13.68 -15.69 -8.01
C LYS A 194 -13.23 -15.07 -9.33
N LEU A 195 -12.83 -13.80 -9.32
CA LEU A 195 -12.50 -13.04 -10.53
C LEU A 195 -11.01 -13.09 -10.90
N ILE A 196 -10.12 -13.33 -9.95
CA ILE A 196 -8.68 -13.29 -10.19
C ILE A 196 -8.21 -14.35 -11.19
N LEU A 197 -8.74 -15.57 -11.10
CA LEU A 197 -8.32 -16.70 -11.93
C LEU A 197 -8.65 -16.50 -13.43
N PRO A 198 -9.85 -16.04 -13.83
CA PRO A 198 -10.11 -15.63 -15.21
C PRO A 198 -9.11 -14.60 -15.76
N PHE A 199 -8.75 -13.58 -14.97
CA PHE A 199 -7.75 -12.60 -15.40
C PHE A 199 -6.34 -13.19 -15.49
N ILE A 200 -5.95 -14.08 -14.57
CA ILE A 200 -4.68 -14.83 -14.66
C ILE A 200 -4.63 -15.66 -15.95
N ARG A 201 -5.71 -16.35 -16.30
CA ARG A 201 -5.81 -17.13 -17.55
C ARG A 201 -5.61 -16.21 -18.76
N ASN A 202 -6.34 -15.10 -18.83
CA ASN A 202 -6.20 -14.13 -19.92
C ASN A 202 -4.77 -13.59 -20.01
N LEU A 203 -4.18 -13.19 -18.87
CA LEU A 203 -2.81 -12.67 -18.80
C LEU A 203 -1.77 -13.72 -19.26
N SER A 204 -1.97 -14.99 -18.86
CA SER A 204 -1.08 -16.09 -19.26
C SER A 204 -1.12 -16.37 -20.76
N VAL A 205 -2.27 -16.15 -21.40
CA VAL A 205 -2.44 -16.35 -22.85
C VAL A 205 -1.77 -15.23 -23.66
N VAL A 206 -1.80 -13.98 -23.16
CA VAL A 206 -1.19 -12.82 -23.85
C VAL A 206 0.31 -12.66 -23.58
N SER A 207 0.89 -13.49 -22.71
CA SER A 207 2.27 -13.35 -22.23
C SER A 207 3.11 -14.59 -22.55
N GLU A 208 4.43 -14.40 -22.68
CA GLU A 208 5.38 -15.53 -22.82
C GLU A 208 5.54 -16.33 -21.52
N GLY A 209 5.02 -15.82 -20.40
CA GLY A 209 4.97 -16.45 -19.09
C GLY A 209 4.80 -15.39 -18.00
N LEU A 210 4.01 -15.69 -16.96
CA LEU A 210 3.71 -14.71 -15.91
C LEU A 210 4.95 -14.34 -15.09
N TYR A 211 5.82 -15.31 -14.80
CA TYR A 211 7.08 -15.03 -14.10
C TYR A 211 7.99 -14.08 -14.91
N THR A 212 8.16 -14.35 -16.21
CA THR A 212 8.93 -13.49 -17.12
C THR A 212 8.32 -12.09 -17.22
N LEU A 213 6.98 -12.01 -17.27
CA LEU A 213 6.26 -10.73 -17.27
C LEU A 213 6.48 -9.96 -15.95
N CYS A 214 6.49 -10.64 -14.80
CA CYS A 214 6.76 -10.01 -13.50
C CYS A 214 8.16 -9.42 -13.46
N ILE A 215 9.18 -10.19 -13.84
CA ILE A 215 10.57 -9.72 -13.84
C ILE A 215 10.79 -8.57 -14.84
N SER A 216 10.20 -8.65 -16.04
CA SER A 216 10.28 -7.56 -17.03
C SER A 216 9.55 -6.31 -16.55
N SER A 217 8.42 -6.45 -15.87
CA SER A 217 7.69 -5.37 -15.22
C SER A 217 8.54 -4.67 -14.14
N CYS A 218 9.22 -5.44 -13.28
CA CYS A 218 10.17 -4.88 -12.32
C CYS A 218 11.26 -4.05 -13.02
N LYS A 219 11.88 -4.60 -14.08
CA LYS A 219 12.91 -3.88 -14.85
C LYS A 219 12.36 -2.59 -15.48
N LEU A 220 11.14 -2.64 -16.00
CA LEU A 220 10.48 -1.48 -16.62
C LEU A 220 10.23 -0.37 -15.58
N LEU A 221 9.78 -0.72 -14.38
CA LEU A 221 9.58 0.24 -13.28
C LEU A 221 10.88 0.95 -12.86
N PHE A 222 12.03 0.28 -12.93
CA PHE A 222 13.31 0.91 -12.60
C PHE A 222 13.92 1.73 -13.75
N THR A 223 13.62 1.37 -14.99
CA THR A 223 14.23 2.02 -16.18
C THR A 223 13.41 3.19 -16.70
N SER A 224 12.07 3.06 -16.70
CA SER A 224 11.16 4.04 -17.31
C SER A 224 9.84 4.14 -16.52
N PRO A 225 9.86 4.56 -15.25
CA PRO A 225 8.65 4.64 -14.42
C PRO A 225 7.60 5.63 -14.95
N ASP A 226 8.06 6.71 -15.58
CA ASP A 226 7.22 7.79 -16.11
C ASP A 226 6.67 7.49 -17.50
N LEU A 227 6.97 6.31 -18.05
CA LEU A 227 6.48 5.91 -19.38
C LEU A 227 4.96 5.91 -19.37
N VAL A 228 4.36 6.79 -20.18
CA VAL A 228 2.91 6.86 -20.35
C VAL A 228 2.50 5.93 -21.49
N LEU A 229 1.80 4.86 -21.16
CA LEU A 229 1.15 3.97 -22.11
C LEU A 229 -0.36 4.17 -22.01
N TYR A 230 -0.98 4.53 -23.13
CA TYR A 230 -2.43 4.57 -23.25
C TYR A 230 -3.13 5.52 -22.25
N GLY A 231 -2.46 6.64 -21.94
CA GLY A 231 -2.99 7.68 -21.06
C GLY A 231 -2.68 7.50 -19.58
N ARG A 232 -1.92 6.45 -19.21
CA ARG A 232 -1.48 6.19 -17.83
C ARG A 232 0.00 5.89 -17.77
N THR A 233 0.63 6.19 -16.65
CA THR A 233 1.98 5.70 -16.36
C THR A 233 1.97 4.18 -16.23
N VAL A 234 3.04 3.53 -16.66
CA VAL A 234 3.26 2.10 -16.43
C VAL A 234 3.11 1.75 -14.94
N ALA A 235 3.62 2.61 -14.05
CA ALA A 235 3.56 2.40 -12.61
C ALA A 235 2.14 2.20 -12.07
N SER A 236 1.18 3.02 -12.53
CA SER A 236 -0.21 2.99 -12.04
C SER A 236 -0.93 1.66 -12.31
N CYS A 237 -0.55 0.91 -13.35
CA CYS A 237 -1.15 -0.38 -13.69
C CYS A 237 -0.32 -1.55 -13.13
N VAL A 238 1.00 -1.46 -13.30
CA VAL A 238 1.92 -2.57 -13.04
C VAL A 238 2.07 -2.84 -11.54
N VAL A 239 2.25 -1.79 -10.73
CA VAL A 239 2.48 -1.95 -9.28
C VAL A 239 1.30 -2.61 -8.58
N PRO A 240 0.06 -2.06 -8.64
CA PRO A 240 -1.05 -2.66 -7.91
C PRO A 240 -1.50 -4.00 -8.52
N GLY A 241 -1.42 -4.17 -9.84
CA GLY A 241 -1.72 -5.44 -10.51
C GLY A 241 -0.80 -6.57 -10.03
N TRP A 242 0.51 -6.34 -10.00
CA TRP A 242 1.46 -7.34 -9.53
C TRP A 242 1.39 -7.59 -8.04
N LEU A 243 1.13 -6.57 -7.21
CA LEU A 243 0.93 -6.79 -5.77
C LEU A 243 -0.25 -7.75 -5.52
N GLN A 244 -1.36 -7.57 -6.24
CA GLN A 244 -2.52 -8.46 -6.13
C GLN A 244 -2.21 -9.89 -6.61
N LEU A 245 -1.54 -10.02 -7.77
CA LEU A 245 -1.15 -11.32 -8.31
C LEU A 245 -0.16 -12.05 -7.40
N LEU A 246 0.89 -11.38 -6.95
CA LEU A 246 1.90 -11.96 -6.07
C LEU A 246 1.30 -12.35 -4.72
N HIS A 247 0.38 -11.56 -4.18
CA HIS A 247 -0.37 -11.93 -2.98
C HIS A 247 -1.12 -13.25 -3.21
N TYR A 248 -1.83 -13.37 -4.32
CA TYR A 248 -2.54 -14.60 -4.67
C TYR A 248 -1.59 -15.79 -4.90
N PHE A 249 -0.44 -15.60 -5.54
CA PHE A 249 0.53 -16.67 -5.79
C PHE A 249 1.29 -17.12 -4.53
N LEU A 250 1.61 -16.20 -3.61
CA LEU A 250 2.47 -16.49 -2.46
C LEU A 250 1.70 -16.82 -1.18
N ILE A 251 0.47 -16.32 -1.04
CA ILE A 251 -0.37 -16.52 0.15
C ILE A 251 -1.63 -17.33 -0.18
N GLY A 252 -2.12 -17.27 -1.42
CA GLY A 252 -3.32 -18.00 -1.84
C GLY A 252 -3.14 -19.51 -1.78
N GLN A 253 -4.19 -20.21 -1.34
CA GLN A 253 -4.24 -21.67 -1.26
C GLN A 253 -5.14 -22.20 -2.37
N THR A 254 -4.63 -22.31 -3.60
CA THR A 254 -5.41 -22.98 -4.66
C THR A 254 -4.53 -23.90 -5.50
N ASP A 255 -5.02 -25.11 -5.73
CA ASP A 255 -4.30 -26.11 -6.51
C ASP A 255 -4.14 -25.69 -7.97
N GLU A 256 -4.96 -24.81 -8.53
CA GLU A 256 -4.81 -24.40 -9.94
C GLU A 256 -3.57 -23.52 -10.22
N LEU A 257 -2.88 -23.03 -9.18
CA LEU A 257 -1.76 -22.08 -9.31
C LEU A 257 -0.54 -22.69 -10.03
N TYR A 258 -0.30 -24.00 -9.90
CA TYR A 258 0.89 -24.65 -10.47
C TYR A 258 0.97 -24.54 -12.00
N LYS A 259 -0.16 -24.26 -12.66
CA LYS A 259 -0.23 -24.09 -14.12
C LYS A 259 0.34 -22.76 -14.59
N PHE A 260 0.36 -21.75 -13.72
CA PHE A 260 0.65 -20.36 -14.08
C PHE A 260 1.89 -19.79 -13.39
N TRP A 261 2.26 -20.35 -12.24
CA TRP A 261 3.34 -19.82 -11.40
C TRP A 261 4.29 -20.93 -10.92
N PRO A 262 5.62 -20.70 -10.93
CA PRO A 262 6.57 -21.68 -10.40
C PRO A 262 6.40 -21.89 -8.89
N LEU A 263 6.42 -23.16 -8.45
CA LEU A 263 6.27 -23.54 -7.04
C LEU A 263 7.58 -23.73 -6.27
N ILE A 264 8.73 -23.67 -6.94
CA ILE A 264 10.05 -24.02 -6.38
C ILE A 264 10.72 -22.80 -5.70
N PHE A 265 9.96 -21.74 -5.41
CA PHE A 265 10.55 -20.56 -4.80
C PHE A 265 10.79 -20.79 -3.31
N THR A 266 11.99 -20.45 -2.86
CA THR A 266 12.21 -20.23 -1.43
C THR A 266 11.32 -19.07 -1.00
N HIS A 267 10.90 -19.07 0.26
CA HIS A 267 10.13 -17.95 0.81
C HIS A 267 10.89 -16.60 0.66
N GLU A 268 12.23 -16.62 0.68
CA GLU A 268 13.08 -15.43 0.51
C GLU A 268 12.97 -14.87 -0.91
N HIS A 269 12.95 -15.75 -1.91
CA HIS A 269 12.74 -15.35 -3.29
C HIS A 269 11.35 -14.72 -3.48
N GLY A 270 10.33 -15.25 -2.79
CA GLY A 270 9.00 -14.65 -2.76
C GLY A 270 9.02 -13.19 -2.26
N ILE A 271 9.76 -12.94 -1.19
CA ILE A 271 9.96 -11.58 -0.65
C ILE A 271 10.66 -10.69 -1.69
N ASP A 272 11.74 -11.18 -2.32
CA ASP A 272 12.50 -10.41 -3.30
C ASP A 272 11.67 -10.02 -4.54
N LEU A 273 10.68 -10.83 -4.91
CA LEU A 273 9.75 -10.50 -6.00
C LEU A 273 8.78 -9.37 -5.61
N VAL A 274 8.37 -9.31 -4.35
CA VAL A 274 7.36 -8.35 -3.86
C VAL A 274 7.99 -7.02 -3.50
N CYS A 275 9.19 -7.03 -2.89
CA CYS A 275 9.88 -5.85 -2.38
C CYS A 275 9.97 -4.68 -3.37
N PRO A 276 10.33 -4.85 -4.66
CA PRO A 276 10.41 -3.75 -5.62
C PRO A 276 9.09 -2.98 -5.77
N PHE A 277 7.96 -3.70 -5.87
CA PHE A 277 6.65 -3.08 -6.04
C PHE A 277 6.21 -2.35 -4.79
N VAL A 278 6.45 -2.93 -3.60
CA VAL A 278 6.12 -2.27 -2.33
C VAL A 278 6.99 -1.05 -2.10
N CYS A 279 8.29 -1.13 -2.36
CA CYS A 279 9.18 0.03 -2.25
C CYS A 279 8.77 1.14 -3.20
N PHE A 280 8.37 0.80 -4.44
CA PHE A 280 7.87 1.78 -5.40
C PHE A 280 6.57 2.46 -4.90
N LEU A 281 5.64 1.67 -4.37
CA LEU A 281 4.35 2.15 -3.87
C LEU A 281 4.48 3.06 -2.64
N LEU A 282 5.36 2.71 -1.70
CA LEU A 282 5.50 3.42 -0.43
C LEU A 282 6.41 4.65 -0.52
N ASP A 283 7.18 4.79 -1.59
CA ASP A 283 7.98 5.99 -1.87
C ASP A 283 7.07 7.17 -2.25
N THR A 284 6.86 8.09 -1.29
CA THR A 284 5.96 9.24 -1.44
C THR A 284 6.37 10.18 -2.57
N SER A 285 7.65 10.21 -2.95
CA SER A 285 8.12 10.99 -4.10
C SER A 285 7.53 10.51 -5.43
N ARG A 286 7.04 9.27 -5.48
CA ARG A 286 6.45 8.62 -6.66
C ARG A 286 4.92 8.60 -6.63
N ARG A 287 4.30 9.20 -5.61
CA ARG A 287 2.84 9.22 -5.44
C ARG A 287 2.13 9.70 -6.70
N GLU A 288 2.64 10.76 -7.34
CA GLU A 288 2.04 11.32 -8.55
C GLU A 288 2.04 10.34 -9.72
N LEU A 289 3.04 9.46 -9.82
CA LEU A 289 3.12 8.43 -10.87
C LEU A 289 2.09 7.33 -10.67
N LEU A 290 1.64 7.10 -9.44
CA LEU A 290 0.62 6.10 -9.12
C LEU A 290 -0.79 6.70 -9.22
N LEU A 291 -0.91 7.99 -8.89
CA LEU A 291 -2.15 8.75 -8.95
C LEU A 291 -2.41 9.43 -10.31
N SER A 292 -1.49 9.34 -11.27
CA SER A 292 -1.65 9.96 -12.58
C SER A 292 -2.81 9.34 -13.35
N ILE A 293 -4.01 9.85 -13.10
CA ILE A 293 -5.14 9.78 -14.00
C ILE A 293 -4.78 10.65 -15.22
N PRO A 294 -5.15 10.27 -16.45
CA PRO A 294 -4.95 11.13 -17.61
C PRO A 294 -5.42 12.56 -17.31
N LYS A 295 -4.59 13.55 -17.68
CA LYS A 295 -4.91 14.98 -17.71
C LYS A 295 -6.02 15.25 -18.73
N THR A 296 -7.20 14.69 -18.53
CA THR A 296 -8.44 15.29 -18.99
C THR A 296 -8.88 16.26 -17.90
N ASN A 297 -9.40 17.42 -18.28
CA ASN A 297 -9.81 18.53 -17.41
C ASN A 297 -10.91 18.16 -16.38
N CYS A 298 -10.67 17.17 -15.52
CA CYS A 298 -11.59 16.72 -14.48
C CYS A 298 -11.21 17.43 -13.18
N THR A 299 -11.89 18.55 -12.95
CA THR A 299 -11.95 19.27 -11.68
C THR A 299 -12.96 18.65 -10.70
N ASP A 300 -13.37 17.40 -10.91
CA ASP A 300 -14.39 16.75 -10.09
C ASP A 300 -13.79 16.23 -8.79
N SER A 301 -14.09 16.93 -7.69
CA SER A 301 -13.65 16.62 -6.33
C SER A 301 -13.94 15.17 -5.91
N VAL A 302 -15.03 14.58 -6.41
CA VAL A 302 -15.46 13.20 -6.14
C VAL A 302 -14.49 12.17 -6.74
N GLN A 303 -13.93 12.45 -7.92
CA GLN A 303 -12.99 11.53 -8.57
C GLN A 303 -11.62 11.57 -7.88
N GLN A 304 -11.22 12.77 -7.43
CA GLN A 304 -9.98 12.94 -6.68
C GLN A 304 -10.05 12.25 -5.30
N SER A 305 -11.17 12.37 -4.58
CA SER A 305 -11.36 11.67 -3.30
C SER A 305 -11.34 10.15 -3.48
N LEU A 306 -11.99 9.63 -4.53
CA LEU A 306 -11.98 8.19 -4.83
C LEU A 306 -10.55 7.66 -5.09
N CYS A 307 -9.71 8.44 -5.75
CA CYS A 307 -8.32 8.06 -6.04
C CYS A 307 -7.42 8.09 -4.81
N ASP A 308 -7.60 9.08 -3.92
CA ASP A 308 -6.86 9.13 -2.66
C ASP A 308 -7.24 7.96 -1.72
N ASP A 309 -8.53 7.63 -1.62
CA ASP A 309 -9.01 6.48 -0.85
C ASP A 309 -8.41 5.17 -1.38
N ARG A 310 -8.42 4.99 -2.70
CA ARG A 310 -7.84 3.82 -3.36
C ARG A 310 -6.33 3.70 -3.13
N TYR A 311 -5.61 4.82 -3.10
CA TYR A 311 -4.17 4.82 -2.80
C TYR A 311 -3.90 4.41 -1.35
N ILE A 312 -4.68 4.91 -0.39
CA ILE A 312 -4.57 4.53 1.03
C ILE A 312 -4.84 3.04 1.22
N VAL A 313 -5.91 2.51 0.61
CA VAL A 313 -6.23 1.07 0.66
C VAL A 313 -5.10 0.22 0.08
N LEU A 314 -4.51 0.66 -1.03
CA LEU A 314 -3.39 -0.05 -1.67
C LEU A 314 -2.13 -0.06 -0.80
N ARG A 315 -1.77 1.08 -0.18
CA ARG A 315 -0.64 1.14 0.78
C ARG A 315 -0.84 0.18 1.94
N ARG A 316 -2.04 0.20 2.51
CA ARG A 316 -2.44 -0.69 3.61
C ARG A 316 -2.28 -2.17 3.22
N PHE A 317 -2.81 -2.54 2.07
CA PHE A 317 -2.69 -3.88 1.52
C PHE A 317 -1.23 -4.30 1.36
N ALA A 318 -0.38 -3.44 0.79
CA ALA A 318 1.03 -3.75 0.56
C ALA A 318 1.83 -3.95 1.86
N ILE A 319 1.58 -3.12 2.87
CA ILE A 319 2.23 -3.24 4.19
C ILE A 319 1.79 -4.54 4.88
N ALA A 320 0.49 -4.82 4.89
CA ALA A 320 -0.05 -6.07 5.43
C ALA A 320 0.50 -7.30 4.70
N PHE A 321 0.61 -7.24 3.37
CA PHE A 321 1.17 -8.31 2.57
C PHE A 321 2.63 -8.60 2.94
N ILE A 322 3.47 -7.57 3.02
CA ILE A 322 4.85 -7.72 3.47
C ILE A 322 4.88 -8.34 4.87
N ARG A 323 4.13 -7.78 5.84
CA ARG A 323 4.12 -8.32 7.20
C ARG A 323 3.80 -9.83 7.22
N ASN A 324 2.76 -10.25 6.50
CA ASN A 324 2.35 -11.66 6.41
C ASN A 324 3.43 -12.57 5.79
N LEU A 325 4.23 -12.07 4.83
CA LEU A 325 5.35 -12.83 4.27
C LEU A 325 6.45 -13.09 5.31
N PHE A 326 6.67 -12.12 6.21
CA PHE A 326 7.72 -12.20 7.23
C PHE A 326 7.28 -12.89 8.53
N GLU A 327 5.98 -12.98 8.81
CA GLU A 327 5.44 -13.61 10.04
C GLU A 327 5.97 -15.03 10.28
N LYS A 328 6.28 -15.78 9.22
CA LYS A 328 6.76 -17.18 9.30
C LYS A 328 8.25 -17.31 9.68
N TYR A 329 9.00 -16.20 9.72
CA TYR A 329 10.46 -16.19 9.79
C TYR A 329 11.03 -15.86 11.17
N HIS A 330 10.30 -16.11 12.26
CA HIS A 330 10.74 -15.72 13.59
C HIS A 330 12.23 -16.08 13.87
N CYS A 331 13.06 -15.05 14.12
CA CYS A 331 14.50 -15.15 14.45
C CYS A 331 15.36 -16.00 13.47
N SER A 332 15.13 -15.88 12.16
CA SER A 332 15.80 -16.72 11.15
C SER A 332 16.50 -15.96 10.03
N LEU A 333 16.15 -14.69 9.78
CA LEU A 333 16.80 -13.89 8.73
C LEU A 333 18.18 -13.44 9.18
N GLN A 334 19.20 -14.01 8.53
CA GLN A 334 20.60 -13.76 8.85
C GLN A 334 21.08 -12.37 8.43
N LEU A 335 22.20 -11.93 8.98
CA LEU A 335 22.83 -10.66 8.64
C LEU A 335 23.08 -10.51 7.13
N THR A 336 23.56 -11.57 6.48
CA THR A 336 23.87 -11.61 5.05
C THR A 336 22.66 -11.41 4.15
N TRP A 337 21.45 -11.71 4.66
CA TRP A 337 20.21 -11.47 3.95
C TRP A 337 19.92 -9.96 3.83
N TRP A 338 20.31 -9.15 4.81
CA TRP A 338 20.07 -7.70 4.83
C TRP A 338 21.05 -6.91 3.95
N ASN A 339 20.85 -6.98 2.64
CA ASN A 339 21.62 -6.20 1.66
C ASN A 339 21.05 -4.77 1.48
N PRO A 340 21.75 -3.86 0.77
CA PRO A 340 21.29 -2.49 0.56
C PRO A 340 19.89 -2.38 -0.08
N GLN A 341 19.50 -3.34 -0.93
CA GLN A 341 18.18 -3.33 -1.57
C GLN A 341 17.07 -3.59 -0.54
N ARG A 342 17.24 -4.60 0.34
CA ARG A 342 16.26 -4.91 1.40
C ARG A 342 16.24 -3.87 2.51
N PHE A 343 17.35 -3.18 2.75
CA PHE A 343 17.36 -1.99 3.60
C PHE A 343 16.50 -0.85 3.03
N THR A 344 16.29 -0.79 1.71
CA THR A 344 15.36 0.19 1.10
C THR A 344 13.93 -0.02 1.61
N LEU A 345 13.51 -1.27 1.84
CA LEU A 345 12.20 -1.57 2.41
C LEU A 345 12.02 -0.95 3.79
N LEU A 346 13.01 -1.10 4.66
CA LEU A 346 13.01 -0.49 5.99
C LEU A 346 12.96 1.04 5.93
N LYS A 347 13.71 1.65 5.00
CA LYS A 347 13.71 3.11 4.80
C LYS A 347 12.35 3.64 4.34
N VAL A 348 11.70 2.98 3.39
CA VAL A 348 10.38 3.43 2.92
C VAL A 348 9.32 3.22 4.01
N LEU A 349 9.38 2.12 4.77
CA LEU A 349 8.46 1.89 5.89
C LEU A 349 8.67 2.91 7.02
N GLU A 350 9.93 3.27 7.31
CA GLU A 350 10.27 4.34 8.24
C GLU A 350 9.68 5.68 7.77
N ALA A 351 9.83 6.00 6.47
CA ALA A 351 9.26 7.22 5.90
C ALA A 351 7.73 7.27 6.09
N VAL A 352 7.03 6.14 5.89
CA VAL A 352 5.58 6.03 6.18
C VAL A 352 5.29 6.21 7.67
N ALA A 353 6.08 5.59 8.54
CA ALA A 353 5.88 5.62 9.99
C ALA A 353 6.01 7.03 10.61
N VAL A 354 6.72 7.93 9.93
CA VAL A 354 6.97 9.32 10.37
C VAL A 354 6.23 10.36 9.55
N GLU A 355 5.27 9.95 8.69
CA GLU A 355 4.45 10.89 7.93
C GLU A 355 3.69 11.85 8.85
N PRO A 356 3.62 13.16 8.51
CA PRO A 356 2.93 14.14 9.33
C PRO A 356 1.42 13.86 9.33
N VAL A 357 0.82 13.85 10.51
CA VAL A 357 -0.60 13.58 10.69
C VAL A 357 -1.32 14.85 11.12
N SER A 358 -2.28 15.28 10.31
CA SER A 358 -3.09 16.47 10.55
C SER A 358 -4.42 16.16 11.26
N ALA A 359 -4.78 14.88 11.34
CA ALA A 359 -6.03 14.41 11.93
C ALA A 359 -5.86 14.04 13.41
N GLU A 360 -6.95 14.06 14.18
CA GLU A 360 -6.97 13.63 15.58
C GLU A 360 -6.66 12.14 15.75
N THR A 361 -6.99 11.33 14.73
CA THR A 361 -6.73 9.88 14.72
C THR A 361 -5.53 9.56 13.84
N LEU A 362 -4.65 8.70 14.37
CA LEU A 362 -3.51 8.21 13.61
C LEU A 362 -3.99 7.28 12.49
N PRO A 363 -3.64 7.52 11.21
CA PRO A 363 -4.04 6.66 10.12
C PRO A 363 -3.54 5.22 10.32
N ASN A 364 -4.41 4.25 10.05
CA ASN A 364 -4.11 2.83 10.26
C ASN A 364 -2.89 2.33 9.47
N TYR A 365 -2.58 2.92 8.30
CA TYR A 365 -1.40 2.52 7.53
C TYR A 365 -0.08 2.90 8.22
N ILE A 366 -0.06 3.95 9.06
CA ILE A 366 1.13 4.34 9.84
C ILE A 366 1.38 3.33 10.95
N THR A 367 0.33 2.95 11.69
CA THR A 367 0.44 1.92 12.74
C THR A 367 0.83 0.56 12.14
N GLU A 368 0.25 0.20 11.00
CA GLU A 368 0.62 -1.03 10.29
C GLU A 368 2.07 -1.00 9.79
N ALA A 369 2.59 0.15 9.36
CA ALA A 369 4.00 0.29 8.97
C ALA A 369 4.95 0.06 10.15
N ILE A 370 4.64 0.64 11.33
CA ILE A 370 5.39 0.43 12.56
C ILE A 370 5.38 -1.07 12.93
N SER A 371 4.20 -1.69 12.98
CA SER A 371 4.07 -3.13 13.26
C SER A 371 4.79 -4.01 12.23
N CYS A 372 4.85 -3.59 10.97
CA CYS A 372 5.59 -4.30 9.94
C CYS A 372 7.10 -4.23 10.19
N ILE A 373 7.64 -3.08 10.60
CA ILE A 373 9.06 -2.95 10.98
C ILE A 373 9.38 -3.81 12.21
N GLU A 374 8.52 -3.78 13.23
CA GLU A 374 8.66 -4.65 14.40
C GLU A 374 8.66 -6.13 14.02
N GLN A 375 7.79 -6.54 13.09
CA GLN A 375 7.78 -7.91 12.56
C GLN A 375 9.06 -8.25 11.78
N LEU A 376 9.58 -7.34 10.97
CA LEU A 376 10.85 -7.53 10.25
C LEU A 376 12.04 -7.69 11.21
N LEU A 377 12.06 -6.90 12.28
CA LEU A 377 13.02 -7.04 13.36
C LEU A 377 12.85 -8.39 14.05
N SER A 378 11.62 -8.79 14.41
CA SER A 378 11.37 -10.06 15.10
C SER A 378 11.76 -11.29 14.26
N SER A 379 11.61 -11.20 12.93
CA SER A 379 12.04 -12.24 11.99
C SER A 379 13.56 -12.32 11.78
N SER A 380 14.32 -11.32 12.23
CA SER A 380 15.79 -11.28 12.06
C SER A 380 16.54 -11.94 13.22
N THR A 381 17.72 -12.51 12.93
CA THR A 381 18.67 -13.03 13.92
C THR A 381 19.14 -11.94 14.87
N TYR A 382 19.72 -12.31 16.02
CA TYR A 382 20.16 -11.31 17.01
C TYR A 382 21.20 -10.35 16.44
N LEU A 383 22.19 -10.88 15.71
CA LEU A 383 23.20 -10.06 15.04
C LEU A 383 22.60 -9.15 13.96
N ALA A 384 21.70 -9.68 13.13
CA ALA A 384 21.02 -8.90 12.09
C ALA A 384 20.20 -7.74 12.68
N ARG A 385 19.49 -7.97 13.79
CA ARG A 385 18.76 -6.91 14.52
C ARG A 385 19.70 -5.80 14.97
N PHE A 386 20.86 -6.13 15.56
CA PHE A 386 21.86 -5.11 15.93
C PHE A 386 22.34 -4.31 14.71
N HIS A 387 22.60 -4.97 13.58
CA HIS A 387 22.95 -4.27 12.36
C HIS A 387 21.85 -3.31 11.89
N ILE A 388 20.58 -3.73 11.95
CA ILE A 388 19.44 -2.87 11.60
C ILE A 388 19.31 -1.67 12.55
N TYR A 389 19.41 -1.89 13.86
CA TYR A 389 19.38 -0.80 14.85
C TYR A 389 20.51 0.19 14.64
N ALA A 390 21.72 -0.29 14.34
CA ALA A 390 22.85 0.58 14.03
C ALA A 390 22.54 1.49 12.83
N ARG A 391 21.89 0.96 11.78
CA ARG A 391 21.47 1.75 10.61
C ARG A 391 20.40 2.79 10.92
N PHE A 392 19.37 2.45 11.69
CA PHE A 392 18.32 3.41 12.05
C PHE A 392 18.81 4.51 13.00
N LEU A 393 19.80 4.21 13.84
CA LEU A 393 20.28 5.14 14.86
C LEU A 393 21.49 5.97 14.41
N GLU A 394 22.15 5.59 13.31
CA GLU A 394 23.26 6.33 12.71
C GLU A 394 22.85 7.79 12.43
N PRO A 395 23.66 8.79 12.83
CA PRO A 395 23.36 10.19 12.53
C PRO A 395 23.46 10.44 11.02
N THR A 396 22.33 10.48 10.33
CA THR A 396 22.27 10.83 8.90
C THR A 396 22.12 12.33 8.70
N LYS A 397 22.35 12.80 7.46
CA LYS A 397 22.12 14.20 7.09
C LYS A 397 20.63 14.59 7.07
N ASP A 398 19.76 13.58 6.99
CA ASP A 398 18.32 13.77 6.96
C ASP A 398 17.79 13.94 8.39
N LYS A 399 16.75 14.77 8.55
CA LYS A 399 16.14 15.05 9.85
C LYS A 399 15.50 13.75 10.39
N VAL A 400 16.09 13.17 11.44
CA VAL A 400 15.55 11.96 12.09
C VAL A 400 14.42 12.34 13.03
N HIS A 401 13.24 11.72 12.87
CA HIS A 401 12.10 12.00 13.75
C HIS A 401 12.39 11.56 15.20
N PRO A 402 12.37 12.47 16.20
CA PRO A 402 12.72 12.17 17.59
C PRO A 402 11.90 11.03 18.22
N GLY A 403 10.59 10.98 17.91
CA GLY A 403 9.73 9.90 18.39
C GLY A 403 10.10 8.53 17.80
N TRP A 404 10.53 8.50 16.53
CA TRP A 404 10.96 7.26 15.87
C TRP A 404 12.28 6.77 16.44
N ARG A 405 13.25 7.67 16.62
CA ARG A 405 14.51 7.38 17.31
C ARG A 405 14.27 6.82 18.70
N GLY A 406 13.37 7.44 19.48
CA GLY A 406 12.99 6.97 20.82
C GLY A 406 12.36 5.59 20.81
N HIS A 407 11.55 5.27 19.80
CA HIS A 407 10.96 3.95 19.61
C HIS A 407 12.03 2.89 19.27
N MET A 408 12.94 3.17 18.33
CA MET A 408 14.06 2.27 17.98
C MET A 408 14.98 1.98 19.18
N ILE A 409 15.28 2.98 20.01
CA ILE A 409 16.04 2.78 21.26
C ILE A 409 15.29 1.83 22.21
N THR A 410 13.97 1.93 22.28
CA THR A 410 13.14 1.08 23.14
C THR A 410 13.15 -0.37 22.65
N LEU A 411 13.00 -0.59 21.33
CA LEU A 411 13.10 -1.92 20.73
C LEU A 411 14.49 -2.52 20.91
N PHE A 412 15.55 -1.73 20.72
CA PHE A 412 16.92 -2.16 20.99
C PHE A 412 17.11 -2.58 22.46
N LYS A 413 16.60 -1.81 23.42
CA LYS A 413 16.63 -2.16 24.86
C LYS A 413 15.91 -3.48 25.13
N ASN A 414 14.74 -3.69 24.54
CA ASN A 414 13.95 -4.92 24.70
C ASN A 414 14.69 -6.13 24.11
N HIS A 415 15.23 -6.00 22.90
CA HIS A 415 16.06 -7.01 22.26
C HIS A 415 17.31 -7.34 23.08
N LEU A 416 18.02 -6.31 23.57
CA LEU A 416 19.17 -6.49 24.47
C LEU A 416 18.77 -7.27 25.73
N HIS A 417 17.59 -7.00 26.28
CA HIS A 417 17.07 -7.72 27.43
C HIS A 417 16.81 -9.19 27.15
N GLU A 418 16.19 -9.51 26.01
CA GLU A 418 15.94 -10.89 25.57
C GLU A 418 17.26 -11.66 25.44
N VAL A 419 18.26 -11.08 24.77
CA VAL A 419 19.57 -11.72 24.59
C VAL A 419 20.29 -11.93 25.93
N ILE A 420 20.22 -10.98 26.86
CA ILE A 420 20.83 -11.12 28.20
C ILE A 420 20.12 -12.20 29.02
N LEU A 421 18.79 -12.32 28.95
CA LEU A 421 18.05 -13.36 29.69
C LEU A 421 18.38 -14.78 29.19
N MET A 422 18.60 -14.95 27.88
CA MET A 422 19.04 -16.23 27.31
C MET A 422 20.39 -16.70 27.86
N HIS A 423 21.22 -15.80 28.37
CA HIS A 423 22.46 -16.15 29.06
C HIS A 423 22.23 -16.74 30.45
N THR A 424 21.12 -16.39 31.11
CA THR A 424 20.83 -16.77 32.50
C THR A 424 20.01 -18.05 32.61
N ASP A 425 19.31 -18.45 31.55
CA ASP A 425 18.54 -19.70 31.49
C ASP A 425 19.40 -20.85 30.94
N ASP A 426 20.08 -21.58 31.84
CA ASP A 426 20.87 -22.79 31.53
C ASP A 426 20.03 -23.95 30.93
N SER A 427 18.71 -23.89 31.00
CA SER A 427 17.81 -25.01 30.67
C SER A 427 17.43 -25.12 29.18
N ASN A 428 17.69 -24.10 28.36
CA ASN A 428 17.27 -24.06 26.94
C ASN A 428 18.42 -24.11 25.93
N MET A 429 19.65 -24.49 26.34
CA MET A 429 20.83 -24.62 25.46
C MET A 429 20.68 -25.63 24.29
N GLN A 430 19.52 -26.28 24.10
CA GLN A 430 19.27 -27.18 22.98
C GLN A 430 18.70 -26.51 21.71
N PHE A 431 18.21 -25.27 21.78
CA PHE A 431 17.73 -24.54 20.60
C PHE A 431 18.72 -23.45 20.16
N GLY A 432 19.89 -23.83 19.61
CA GLY A 432 20.81 -22.81 19.08
C GLY A 432 22.23 -23.23 18.74
N ALA A 433 22.64 -24.48 19.01
CA ALA A 433 24.04 -24.91 18.86
C ALA A 433 24.64 -24.80 17.44
N ASN A 434 23.83 -24.52 16.40
CA ASN A 434 24.28 -24.43 15.01
C ASN A 434 24.22 -23.01 14.38
N ASN A 435 23.71 -21.97 15.07
CA ASN A 435 23.59 -20.62 14.47
C ASN A 435 24.28 -19.58 15.36
N SER A 436 25.52 -19.22 15.02
CA SER A 436 26.32 -18.24 15.76
C SER A 436 25.68 -16.84 15.85
N GLU A 437 24.80 -16.48 14.92
CA GLU A 437 24.12 -15.18 14.91
C GLU A 437 22.99 -15.04 15.96
N ASN A 438 22.56 -16.15 16.58
CA ASN A 438 21.55 -16.16 17.65
C ASN A 438 22.17 -16.45 19.02
N SER A 439 23.47 -16.24 19.16
CA SER A 439 24.16 -16.41 20.43
C SER A 439 24.17 -15.12 21.25
N VAL A 440 24.38 -15.28 22.57
CA VAL A 440 24.63 -14.16 23.49
C VAL A 440 25.89 -13.40 23.12
N ASP A 441 26.86 -14.05 22.48
CA ASP A 441 28.14 -13.46 22.09
C ASP A 441 27.99 -12.32 21.08
N THR A 442 26.84 -12.23 20.40
CA THR A 442 26.50 -11.07 19.57
C THR A 442 26.48 -9.74 20.35
N CYS A 443 26.32 -9.77 21.68
CA CYS A 443 26.46 -8.58 22.54
C CYS A 443 27.87 -7.95 22.52
N TYR A 444 28.90 -8.71 22.11
CA TYR A 444 30.28 -8.23 22.02
C TYR A 444 30.59 -7.55 20.69
N SER A 445 29.64 -7.52 19.74
CA SER A 445 29.89 -7.06 18.38
C SER A 445 30.14 -5.55 18.30
N ASP A 446 30.86 -5.12 17.27
CA ASP A 446 31.16 -3.71 17.02
C ASP A 446 29.89 -2.89 16.73
N GLU A 447 28.85 -3.54 16.17
CA GLU A 447 27.54 -2.94 15.93
C GLU A 447 26.93 -2.44 17.25
N VAL A 448 27.00 -3.22 18.33
CA VAL A 448 26.51 -2.80 19.65
C VAL A 448 27.25 -1.56 20.12
N GLY A 449 28.58 -1.53 19.98
CA GLY A 449 29.38 -0.34 20.29
C GLY A 449 28.98 0.90 19.46
N CYS A 450 28.69 0.71 18.18
CA CYS A 450 28.23 1.78 17.28
C CYS A 450 26.83 2.29 17.66
N ILE A 451 25.91 1.40 18.05
CA ILE A 451 24.58 1.76 18.54
C ILE A 451 24.71 2.64 19.79
N PHE A 452 25.46 2.21 20.79
CA PHE A 452 25.65 2.99 22.01
C PHE A 452 26.27 4.36 21.73
N ARG A 453 27.29 4.44 20.88
CA ARG A 453 27.87 5.72 20.46
C ARG A 453 26.81 6.63 19.83
N SER A 454 25.97 6.09 18.95
CA SER A 454 24.95 6.86 18.25
C SER A 454 23.83 7.32 19.18
N ILE A 455 23.38 6.45 20.11
CA ILE A 455 22.32 6.79 21.08
C ILE A 455 22.79 7.90 22.03
N PHE A 456 24.03 7.87 22.50
CA PHE A 456 24.53 8.82 23.51
C PHE A 456 25.31 9.99 22.90
N GLN A 457 25.03 10.35 21.64
CA GLN A 457 25.57 11.55 21.01
C GLN A 457 24.58 12.72 21.16
N TYR A 458 24.97 13.77 21.89
CA TYR A 458 24.16 14.98 22.07
C TYR A 458 25.01 16.27 22.10
N PRO A 459 24.63 17.33 21.37
CA PRO A 459 23.53 17.41 20.39
C PRO A 459 23.79 16.57 19.14
N LEU A 460 22.76 16.31 18.33
CA LEU A 460 22.97 15.61 17.05
C LEU A 460 23.73 16.55 16.08
N PRO A 461 24.70 16.03 15.31
CA PRO A 461 25.63 16.85 14.51
C PRO A 461 24.96 17.68 13.39
N PHE A 462 23.68 17.43 13.09
CA PHE A 462 22.91 18.11 12.06
C PHE A 462 21.61 18.75 12.59
N SER A 463 21.38 18.75 13.92
CA SER A 463 20.15 19.27 14.56
C SER A 463 20.32 20.66 15.18
N SER A 464 21.17 21.53 14.61
CA SER A 464 21.58 22.81 15.23
C SER A 464 20.46 23.81 15.60
N HIS A 465 19.19 23.49 15.32
CA HIS A 465 18.01 24.31 15.58
C HIS A 465 16.83 23.57 16.25
N GLU A 466 16.98 22.30 16.66
CA GLU A 466 15.88 21.59 17.34
C GLU A 466 15.80 21.95 18.82
N ASP A 467 14.58 22.18 19.31
CA ASP A 467 14.33 22.42 20.73
C ASP A 467 14.40 21.07 21.47
N ILE A 468 15.00 21.08 22.66
CA ILE A 468 15.10 19.89 23.54
C ILE A 468 13.72 19.28 23.86
N ILE A 469 12.64 20.06 23.69
CA ILE A 469 11.26 19.61 23.83
C ILE A 469 10.90 18.57 22.76
N ASP A 470 11.24 18.85 21.49
CA ASP A 470 10.97 17.96 20.36
C ASP A 470 11.80 16.68 20.49
N GLU A 471 12.99 16.82 21.07
CA GLU A 471 13.94 15.75 21.37
C GLU A 471 13.59 14.91 22.63
N SER A 472 12.58 15.31 23.41
CA SER A 472 12.30 14.70 24.72
C SER A 472 12.05 13.19 24.66
N SER A 473 11.37 12.69 23.61
CA SER A 473 11.06 11.26 23.47
C SER A 473 12.32 10.40 23.35
N TRP A 474 13.29 10.79 22.53
CA TRP A 474 14.52 9.99 22.37
C TRP A 474 15.45 10.13 23.57
N LEU A 475 15.51 11.32 24.20
CA LEU A 475 16.29 11.55 25.42
C LEU A 475 15.78 10.66 26.56
N LEU A 476 14.46 10.58 26.75
CA LEU A 476 13.85 9.70 27.76
C LEU A 476 14.16 8.23 27.47
N SER A 477 14.07 7.79 26.21
CA SER A 477 14.44 6.41 25.85
C SER A 477 15.92 6.10 26.09
N ALA A 478 16.83 7.02 25.75
CA ALA A 478 18.27 6.86 25.97
C ALA A 478 18.60 6.78 27.46
N LEU A 479 18.01 7.65 28.29
CA LEU A 479 18.19 7.63 29.74
C LEU A 479 17.63 6.35 30.37
N ASN A 480 16.48 5.88 29.88
CA ASN A 480 15.90 4.60 30.32
C ASN A 480 16.77 3.40 29.96
N LEU A 481 17.38 3.39 28.77
CA LEU A 481 18.34 2.36 28.38
C LEU A 481 19.57 2.39 29.32
N ALA A 482 20.13 3.57 29.61
CA ALA A 482 21.26 3.70 30.53
C ALA A 482 20.91 3.18 31.93
N MET A 483 19.76 3.58 32.48
CA MET A 483 19.26 3.06 33.76
C MET A 483 19.12 1.55 33.76
N TYR A 484 18.53 0.99 32.70
CA TYR A 484 18.38 -0.45 32.54
C TYR A 484 19.74 -1.17 32.63
N VAL A 485 20.74 -0.71 31.87
CA VAL A 485 22.07 -1.33 31.86
C VAL A 485 22.72 -1.26 33.25
N PHE A 486 22.67 -0.11 33.93
CA PHE A 486 23.25 0.03 35.27
C PHE A 486 22.51 -0.78 36.34
N ILE A 487 21.18 -0.92 36.22
CA ILE A 487 20.39 -1.79 37.10
C ILE A 487 20.78 -3.26 36.87
N ARG A 488 20.93 -3.69 35.61
CA ARG A 488 21.35 -5.05 35.27
C ARG A 488 22.76 -5.35 35.76
N LEU A 489 23.70 -4.41 35.62
CA LEU A 489 25.06 -4.55 36.18
C LEU A 489 25.04 -4.90 37.67
N LYS A 490 24.11 -4.31 38.44
CA LYS A 490 23.97 -4.56 39.88
C LYS A 490 23.17 -5.83 40.20
N SER A 491 22.10 -6.10 39.47
CA SER A 491 21.12 -7.16 39.80
C SER A 491 21.47 -8.52 39.18
N CYS A 492 22.13 -8.53 38.02
CA CYS A 492 22.51 -9.73 37.28
C CYS A 492 23.83 -9.47 36.54
N PRO A 493 24.96 -9.40 37.27
CA PRO A 493 26.26 -9.18 36.65
C PRO A 493 26.63 -10.37 35.75
N SER A 494 26.87 -10.10 34.47
CA SER A 494 27.29 -11.12 33.50
C SER A 494 28.32 -10.53 32.52
N PRO A 495 29.18 -11.37 31.91
CA PRO A 495 30.19 -10.89 30.95
C PRO A 495 29.63 -9.99 29.83
N PRO A 496 28.46 -10.26 29.23
CA PRO A 496 27.83 -9.36 28.27
C PRO A 496 27.49 -7.98 28.88
N VAL A 497 26.92 -7.95 30.09
CA VAL A 497 26.54 -6.71 30.78
C VAL A 497 27.77 -5.86 31.10
N PHE A 498 28.87 -6.47 31.57
CA PHE A 498 30.13 -5.76 31.78
C PHE A 498 30.66 -5.13 30.48
N HIS A 499 30.56 -5.86 29.36
CA HIS A 499 30.99 -5.35 28.07
C HIS A 499 30.11 -4.21 27.54
N ILE A 500 28.79 -4.29 27.74
CA ILE A 500 27.85 -3.20 27.40
C ILE A 500 28.16 -1.94 28.22
N VAL A 501 28.44 -2.09 29.52
CA VAL A 501 28.87 -0.98 30.38
C VAL A 501 30.18 -0.40 29.87
N LYS A 502 31.11 -1.24 29.41
CA LYS A 502 32.35 -0.80 28.76
C LYS A 502 32.05 0.05 27.52
N PHE A 503 31.09 -0.30 26.66
CA PHE A 503 30.70 0.56 25.54
C PHE A 503 30.15 1.94 25.97
N LEU A 504 29.38 2.00 27.05
CA LEU A 504 28.86 3.26 27.63
C LEU A 504 29.96 4.14 28.25
N THR A 505 30.98 3.50 28.82
CA THR A 505 31.96 4.14 29.70
C THR A 505 33.36 4.30 29.09
N ASN A 506 33.71 3.55 28.05
CA ASN A 506 35.04 3.64 27.44
C ASN A 506 35.14 4.78 26.43
N THR A 507 36.21 5.54 26.58
CA THR A 507 36.91 6.22 25.49
C THR A 507 38.39 5.86 25.57
N SER A 508 39.02 5.61 24.43
CA SER A 508 40.47 5.48 24.37
C SER A 508 41.11 6.86 24.66
N GLY A 509 42.14 6.89 25.52
CA GLY A 509 43.02 8.05 25.67
C GLY A 509 42.50 9.23 26.49
N GLY A 510 42.01 9.00 27.72
CA GLY A 510 41.82 10.07 28.71
C GLY A 510 40.69 11.07 28.42
N LYS A 511 39.79 10.77 27.47
CA LYS A 511 38.59 11.58 27.18
C LYS A 511 37.46 11.26 28.16
N MET A 512 36.48 12.17 28.28
CA MET A 512 35.21 11.87 28.95
C MET A 512 34.54 10.66 28.29
N SER A 513 33.83 9.83 29.06
CA SER A 513 33.04 8.73 28.48
C SER A 513 31.85 9.27 27.69
N TYR A 514 31.38 8.55 26.66
CA TYR A 514 30.22 8.96 25.84
C TYR A 514 29.01 9.30 26.72
N PHE A 515 28.71 8.47 27.72
CA PHE A 515 27.61 8.73 28.63
C PHE A 515 27.82 9.98 29.51
N SER A 516 29.06 10.28 29.93
CA SER A 516 29.33 11.48 30.72
C SER A 516 29.18 12.75 29.87
N GLU A 517 29.71 12.73 28.64
CA GLU A 517 29.57 13.83 27.68
C GLU A 517 28.10 14.09 27.37
N PHE A 518 27.34 13.03 27.08
CA PHE A 518 25.89 13.09 26.88
C PHE A 518 25.16 13.77 28.05
N ILE A 519 25.38 13.29 29.28
CA ILE A 519 24.70 13.83 30.47
C ILE A 519 25.06 15.31 30.69
N CYS A 520 26.34 15.67 30.53
CA CYS A 520 26.78 17.06 30.66
C CYS A 520 26.09 17.97 29.64
N SER A 521 26.04 17.56 28.38
CA SER A 521 25.42 18.33 27.30
C SER A 521 23.90 18.46 27.51
N VAL A 522 23.20 17.36 27.83
CA VAL A 522 21.75 17.38 28.08
C VAL A 522 21.42 18.26 29.28
N LYS A 523 22.17 18.14 30.39
CA LYS A 523 21.96 18.95 31.59
C LYS A 523 22.12 20.45 31.33
N LEU A 524 23.12 20.83 30.54
CA LEU A 524 23.35 22.23 30.17
C LEU A 524 22.17 22.79 29.37
N CYS A 525 21.77 22.12 28.29
CA CYS A 525 20.64 22.53 27.45
C CYS A 525 19.32 22.58 28.24
N LEU A 526 19.06 21.55 29.05
CA LEU A 526 17.85 21.43 29.84
C LEU A 526 17.71 22.54 30.88
N THR A 527 18.79 22.84 31.60
CA THR A 527 18.79 23.92 32.60
C THR A 527 18.48 25.25 31.94
N ASN A 528 19.14 25.56 30.82
CA ASN A 528 18.90 26.78 30.07
C ASN A 528 17.45 26.88 29.59
N ARG A 529 16.89 25.80 29.02
CA ARG A 529 15.51 25.81 28.50
C ARG A 529 14.47 25.89 29.61
N ILE A 530 14.68 25.21 30.73
CA ILE A 530 13.81 25.33 31.91
C ILE A 530 13.80 26.77 32.41
N THR A 531 14.96 27.42 32.57
CA THR A 531 15.01 28.82 33.02
C THR A 531 14.30 29.76 32.05
N GLN A 532 14.48 29.57 30.73
CA GLN A 532 13.77 30.35 29.71
C GLN A 532 12.25 30.17 29.78
N CYS A 533 11.78 28.92 29.85
CA CYS A 533 10.35 28.61 29.91
C CYS A 533 9.72 29.12 31.22
N GLN A 534 10.42 29.03 32.36
CA GLN A 534 9.98 29.61 33.64
C GLN A 534 9.84 31.13 33.60
N ALA A 535 10.83 31.83 33.00
CA ALA A 535 10.77 33.27 32.83
C ALA A 535 9.59 33.68 31.93
N HIS A 536 9.34 32.90 30.86
CA HIS A 536 8.23 33.16 29.95
C HIS A 536 6.86 32.90 30.58
N ILE A 537 6.68 31.79 31.31
CA ILE A 537 5.48 31.50 32.11
C ILE A 537 5.20 32.64 33.11
N SER A 538 6.23 33.10 33.81
CA SER A 538 6.10 34.21 34.78
C SER A 538 5.65 35.52 34.09
N THR A 539 6.17 35.78 32.89
CA THR A 539 5.80 36.95 32.08
C THR A 539 4.36 36.84 31.57
N LEU A 540 3.94 35.65 31.11
CA LEU A 540 2.57 35.38 30.69
C LEU A 540 1.58 35.58 31.84
N HIS A 541 1.88 35.04 33.03
CA HIS A 541 1.06 35.29 34.23
C HIS A 541 0.92 36.77 34.56
N ALA A 542 2.04 37.50 34.59
CA ALA A 542 2.02 38.93 34.88
C ALA A 542 1.21 39.72 33.83
N THR A 543 1.27 39.32 32.56
CA THR A 543 0.50 39.94 31.47
C THR A 543 -0.98 39.60 31.57
N LEU A 544 -1.32 38.35 31.90
CA LEU A 544 -2.69 37.88 32.09
C LEU A 544 -3.40 38.64 33.23
N CYS A 545 -2.69 38.86 34.34
CA CYS A 545 -3.22 39.62 35.48
C CYS A 545 -3.50 41.10 35.15
N ASN A 546 -2.90 41.64 34.09
CA ASN A 546 -3.03 43.04 33.68
C ASN A 546 -3.86 43.21 32.38
N SER A 547 -4.48 42.13 31.87
CA SER A 547 -5.25 42.14 30.63
C SER A 547 -6.75 42.28 30.91
N ASP A 548 -7.35 43.40 30.48
CA ASP A 548 -8.79 43.66 30.58
C ASP A 548 -9.58 43.15 29.34
N ASN A 549 -8.91 42.63 28.32
CA ASN A 549 -9.53 42.17 27.06
C ASN A 549 -9.78 40.66 27.06
N ALA A 550 -11.05 40.24 27.02
CA ALA A 550 -11.44 38.83 27.03
C ALA A 550 -10.82 37.98 25.91
N ILE A 551 -10.61 38.53 24.71
CA ILE A 551 -10.00 37.79 23.58
C ILE A 551 -8.52 37.54 23.85
N GLU A 552 -7.82 38.56 24.34
CA GLU A 552 -6.39 38.48 24.65
C GLU A 552 -6.14 37.59 25.87
N THR A 553 -7.00 37.66 26.89
CA THR A 553 -6.96 36.78 28.05
C THR A 553 -7.14 35.32 27.65
N ASN A 554 -8.05 35.00 26.73
CA ASN A 554 -8.21 33.63 26.22
C ASN A 554 -6.97 33.17 25.43
N ARG A 555 -6.40 34.03 24.58
CA ARG A 555 -5.17 33.73 23.81
C ARG A 555 -3.99 33.43 24.75
N LEU A 556 -3.76 34.30 25.73
CA LEU A 556 -2.69 34.17 26.72
C LEU A 556 -2.89 32.95 27.62
N THR A 557 -4.13 32.61 28.00
CA THR A 557 -4.43 31.40 28.76
C THR A 557 -4.08 30.14 27.96
N SER A 558 -4.41 30.12 26.67
CA SER A 558 -4.03 29.00 25.79
C SER A 558 -2.51 28.89 25.65
N GLU A 559 -1.81 30.00 25.45
CA GLU A 559 -0.34 30.03 25.35
C GLU A 559 0.33 29.59 26.66
N LEU A 560 -0.18 30.05 27.81
CA LEU A 560 0.27 29.63 29.14
C LEU A 560 0.13 28.12 29.32
N ASN A 561 -1.03 27.54 28.99
CA ASN A 561 -1.26 26.09 29.06
C ASN A 561 -0.25 25.31 28.19
N VAL A 562 0.11 25.83 27.02
CA VAL A 562 1.14 25.21 26.16
C VAL A 562 2.52 25.25 26.84
N GLN A 563 2.90 26.39 27.42
CA GLN A 563 4.19 26.53 28.11
C GLN A 563 4.27 25.69 29.39
N GLU A 564 3.19 25.57 30.15
CA GLU A 564 3.13 24.69 31.31
C GLU A 564 3.28 23.22 30.92
N ASN A 565 2.64 22.79 29.83
CA ASN A 565 2.82 21.45 29.27
C ASN A 565 4.27 21.19 28.82
N ILE A 566 4.90 22.20 28.20
CA ILE A 566 6.32 22.16 27.86
C ILE A 566 7.18 21.99 29.12
N MET A 567 6.92 22.77 30.16
CA MET A 567 7.64 22.69 31.44
C MET A 567 7.54 21.28 32.05
N LEU A 568 6.36 20.66 32.04
CA LEU A 568 6.17 19.29 32.53
C LEU A 568 7.05 18.29 31.79
N ARG A 569 7.13 18.39 30.45
CA ARG A 569 8.00 17.53 29.63
C ARG A 569 9.48 17.74 29.97
N LEU A 570 9.93 18.98 30.11
CA LEU A 570 11.32 19.29 30.49
C LEU A 570 11.66 18.75 31.89
N ARG A 571 10.76 18.90 32.85
CA ARG A 571 10.93 18.38 34.22
C ARG A 571 10.97 16.85 34.25
N LEU A 572 10.20 16.19 33.40
CA LEU A 572 10.28 14.73 33.25
C LEU A 572 11.69 14.30 32.81
N VAL A 573 12.25 14.93 31.77
CA VAL A 573 13.63 14.67 31.32
C VAL A 573 14.63 14.93 32.45
N GLU A 574 14.46 16.02 33.21
CA GLU A 574 15.33 16.37 34.32
C GLU A 574 15.33 15.31 35.42
N MET A 575 14.12 14.86 35.81
CA MET A 575 13.95 13.81 36.82
C MET A 575 14.58 12.50 36.36
N THR A 576 14.34 12.08 35.12
CA THR A 576 14.93 10.85 34.56
C THR A 576 16.46 10.95 34.48
N LEU A 577 17.00 12.11 34.12
CA LEU A 577 18.45 12.36 34.09
C LEU A 577 19.08 12.22 35.47
N ARG A 578 18.50 12.86 36.49
CA ARG A 578 18.97 12.74 37.89
C ARG A 578 18.89 11.29 38.39
N GLN A 579 17.86 10.56 38.01
CA GLN A 579 17.70 9.15 38.36
C GLN A 579 18.79 8.29 37.69
N ALA A 580 19.07 8.51 36.41
CA ALA A 580 20.13 7.81 35.68
C ALA A 580 21.52 8.06 36.31
N GLU A 581 21.84 9.29 36.67
CA GLU A 581 23.07 9.63 37.41
C GLU A 581 23.13 8.91 38.77
N THR A 582 22.03 8.91 39.52
CA THR A 582 21.95 8.25 40.83
C THR A 582 22.18 6.74 40.73
N VAL A 583 21.56 6.09 39.74
CA VAL A 583 21.71 4.65 39.49
C VAL A 583 23.14 4.34 39.06
N ARG A 584 23.74 5.15 38.18
CA ARG A 584 25.16 5.01 37.78
C ARG A 584 26.10 5.08 38.99
N LEU A 585 25.91 6.05 39.89
CA LEU A 585 26.75 6.20 41.09
C LEU A 585 26.62 5.01 42.05
N LYS A 586 25.42 4.42 42.14
CA LYS A 586 25.12 3.25 42.99
C LYS A 586 25.53 1.90 42.39
N SER A 587 25.94 1.87 41.12
CA SER A 587 26.27 0.65 40.35
C SER A 587 27.76 0.49 40.08
N LYS A 588 28.62 1.27 40.76
CA LYS A 588 30.08 1.04 40.71
C LYS A 588 30.38 -0.42 41.10
N PRO A 589 31.12 -1.16 40.26
CA PRO A 589 31.47 -2.53 40.58
C PRO A 589 32.25 -2.57 41.89
N THR A 590 31.82 -3.40 42.83
CA THR A 590 32.71 -3.93 43.86
C THR A 590 33.77 -4.77 43.15
N ASP A 591 35.04 -4.43 43.35
CA ASP A 591 36.19 -5.07 42.71
C ASP A 591 36.04 -6.60 42.63
N TYR A 592 35.89 -7.13 41.41
CA TYR A 592 36.18 -8.52 41.10
C TYR A 592 37.31 -8.49 40.07
N VAL A 593 38.48 -8.96 40.55
CA VAL A 593 39.70 -9.25 39.79
C VAL A 593 39.47 -10.39 38.82
#